data_AF-A0A7Z1AUJ0-F1
#
_entry.id   AF-A0A7Z1AUJ0-F1
#
_cell.length_a   1.000
_cell.length_b   1.000
_cell.length_c   1.000
_cell.angle_alpha   90.00
_cell.angle_beta   90.00
_cell.angle_gamma   90.00
#
_symmetry.space_group_name_H-M   'P 1'
#
loop_
_entity.id
_entity.type
_entity.pdbx_description
1 polymer ?
#
loop_
_entity_poly.entity_id
_entity_poly.type
_entity_poly.pdbx_seq_one_letter_code
_entity_poly.pdbx_strand_id
1 'polypeptide(L)'
;MRTPLALTVSGLVTAALFTVAPASQAADEVTHHEFQVNCSVTHRLPDDPIVFPNLPGASHEHSFTGNTTTNAHTTLDSLRDAGLGATSCLAPDDLSAYWFPTMFDGDEPVIPIGKQVIYYKSGVLDYTTVRPFPPGLRYVVGSPVASLDEFRTTPGRVEGWECGNSFFNWDFPTHCLEGSQLNIRYQAPSCWDGVHLDTADHKSHMAYPVNGSCPTSHPRPVPMLEFKIAFPADGDTSQVRLASGRGFSWHYDFFNAWDEPTLAALVSHCINGGLQCDPRGYDQYKPHRGAALGTNYRLPGRP
;
A
#
# COMPACT_ATOMS: atom_id res chain seq x y z
N MET A 1 -40.81 -40.32 79.41
CA MET A 1 -40.42 -39.19 78.53
C MET A 1 -39.10 -39.55 77.87
N ARG A 2 -39.15 -40.02 76.62
CA ARG A 2 -37.96 -40.29 75.81
C ARG A 2 -38.19 -39.71 74.42
N THR A 3 -37.22 -38.88 74.06
CA THR A 3 -37.10 -37.94 72.94
C THR A 3 -36.93 -38.67 71.59
N PRO A 4 -37.44 -38.12 70.47
CA PRO A 4 -37.15 -38.65 69.14
C PRO A 4 -35.77 -38.17 68.65
N LEU A 5 -35.03 -39.07 68.01
CA LEU A 5 -33.78 -38.79 67.30
C LEU A 5 -34.11 -38.01 66.01
N ALA A 6 -33.56 -36.81 65.86
CA ALA A 6 -33.61 -36.06 64.61
C ALA A 6 -32.42 -36.47 63.72
N LEU A 7 -32.71 -37.00 62.54
CA LEU A 7 -31.72 -37.15 61.46
C LEU A 7 -31.35 -35.75 60.94
N THR A 8 -30.08 -35.38 61.05
CA THR A 8 -29.52 -34.21 60.37
C THR A 8 -29.00 -34.64 59.01
N VAL A 9 -29.62 -34.12 57.94
CA VAL A 9 -29.10 -34.24 56.57
C VAL A 9 -28.24 -33.01 56.30
N SER A 10 -26.92 -33.17 56.32
CA SER A 10 -25.99 -32.13 55.83
C SER A 10 -26.02 -32.09 54.31
N GLY A 11 -26.76 -31.14 53.74
CA GLY A 11 -26.66 -30.82 52.32
C GLY A 11 -25.37 -30.06 52.03
N LEU A 12 -24.45 -30.65 51.27
CA LEU A 12 -23.36 -29.91 50.65
C LEU A 12 -23.95 -28.95 49.62
N VAL A 13 -23.85 -27.64 49.88
CA VAL A 13 -24.09 -26.61 48.87
C VAL A 13 -22.81 -26.47 48.06
N THR A 14 -22.73 -27.16 46.92
CA THR A 14 -21.65 -26.97 45.95
C THR A 14 -21.88 -25.63 45.26
N ALA A 15 -21.12 -24.61 45.62
CA ALA A 15 -21.09 -23.34 44.89
C ALA A 15 -20.50 -23.62 43.50
N ALA A 16 -21.36 -23.67 42.48
CA ALA A 16 -20.94 -23.71 41.09
C ALA A 16 -20.30 -22.37 40.73
N LEU A 17 -18.97 -22.33 40.73
CA LEU A 17 -18.20 -21.24 40.14
C LEU A 17 -18.44 -21.29 38.62
N PHE A 18 -19.36 -20.45 38.14
CA PHE A 18 -19.48 -20.17 36.72
C PHE A 18 -18.22 -19.41 36.28
N THR A 19 -17.28 -20.12 35.66
CA THR A 19 -16.24 -19.47 34.87
C THR A 19 -16.91 -18.82 33.69
N VAL A 20 -17.11 -17.50 33.76
CA VAL A 20 -17.45 -16.70 32.58
C VAL A 20 -16.23 -16.81 31.66
N ALA A 21 -16.33 -17.63 30.62
CA ALA A 21 -15.38 -17.59 29.54
C ALA A 21 -15.33 -16.14 29.02
N PRO A 22 -14.15 -15.55 28.77
CA PRO A 22 -14.11 -14.26 28.11
C PRO A 22 -14.95 -14.37 26.83
N ALA A 23 -15.85 -13.41 26.62
CA ALA A 23 -16.58 -13.32 25.38
C ALA A 23 -15.56 -13.45 24.24
N SER A 24 -15.77 -14.43 23.35
CA SER A 24 -15.01 -14.47 22.11
C SER A 24 -15.15 -13.10 21.50
N GLN A 25 -14.04 -12.37 21.33
CA GLN A 25 -14.02 -11.17 20.51
C GLN A 25 -14.64 -11.59 19.19
N ALA A 26 -15.89 -11.18 18.98
CA ALA A 26 -16.54 -11.32 17.69
C ALA A 26 -15.52 -10.80 16.68
N ALA A 27 -15.16 -11.65 15.71
CA ALA A 27 -14.14 -11.36 14.73
C ALA A 27 -14.35 -9.92 14.28
N ASP A 28 -13.33 -9.12 14.57
CA ASP A 28 -13.31 -7.66 14.48
C ASP A 28 -13.20 -7.35 12.98
N GLU A 29 -14.21 -7.74 12.19
CA GLU A 29 -14.19 -7.78 10.73
C GLU A 29 -14.04 -6.35 10.21
N VAL A 30 -12.82 -6.01 9.85
CA VAL A 30 -12.53 -4.90 8.95
C VAL A 30 -12.50 -5.46 7.54
N THR A 31 -13.03 -4.70 6.60
CA THR A 31 -13.04 -5.10 5.18
C THR A 31 -11.63 -5.17 4.59
N HIS A 32 -10.68 -4.45 5.21
CA HIS A 32 -9.30 -4.33 4.73
C HIS A 32 -8.33 -4.38 5.91
N HIS A 33 -7.17 -5.00 5.70
CA HIS A 33 -6.06 -5.07 6.66
C HIS A 33 -4.90 -4.28 6.06
N GLU A 34 -4.77 -3.02 6.45
CA GLU A 34 -3.96 -2.06 5.70
C GLU A 34 -3.50 -0.86 6.53
N PHE A 35 -2.50 -0.15 6.00
CA PHE A 35 -2.20 1.22 6.38
C PHE A 35 -1.95 2.09 5.15
N GLN A 36 -2.14 3.39 5.30
CA GLN A 36 -1.95 4.37 4.24
C GLN A 36 -0.55 5.00 4.31
N VAL A 37 0.00 5.29 3.15
CA VAL A 37 1.21 6.11 2.98
C VAL A 37 0.83 7.28 2.09
N ASN A 38 0.81 8.48 2.69
CA ASN A 38 0.26 9.66 2.04
C ASN A 38 1.38 10.64 1.68
N CYS A 39 1.66 10.76 0.38
CA CYS A 39 2.82 11.48 -0.14
C CYS A 39 2.42 12.38 -1.30
N SER A 40 3.05 13.54 -1.41
CA SER A 40 2.82 14.48 -2.52
C SER A 40 3.84 14.29 -3.63
N VAL A 41 3.45 14.54 -4.88
CA VAL A 41 4.43 14.62 -5.99
C VAL A 41 5.43 15.72 -5.68
N THR A 42 6.72 15.42 -5.86
CA THR A 42 7.84 16.30 -5.50
C THR A 42 8.46 16.94 -6.73
N HIS A 43 8.71 16.13 -7.76
CA HIS A 43 9.34 16.55 -9.00
C HIS A 43 8.99 15.58 -10.14
N ARG A 44 9.42 15.93 -11.35
CA ARG A 44 9.31 15.11 -12.55
C ARG A 44 10.64 15.02 -13.26
N LEU A 45 10.99 13.83 -13.72
CA LEU A 45 12.20 13.59 -14.50
C LEU A 45 11.95 12.48 -15.54
N PRO A 46 12.60 12.54 -16.71
CA PRO A 46 12.67 11.43 -17.69
C PRO A 46 13.64 10.32 -17.23
N ASP A 47 13.58 9.96 -15.96
CA ASP A 47 14.50 9.02 -15.30
C ASP A 47 13.76 7.78 -14.83
N ASP A 48 14.45 6.65 -14.80
CA ASP A 48 14.00 5.43 -14.13
C ASP A 48 15.21 4.69 -13.54
N PRO A 49 15.47 4.79 -12.23
CA PRO A 49 16.65 4.16 -11.62
C PRO A 49 16.55 2.64 -11.49
N ILE A 50 15.39 2.02 -11.72
CA ILE A 50 15.24 0.57 -11.76
C ILE A 50 15.55 0.07 -13.17
N VAL A 51 14.88 0.62 -14.18
CA VAL A 51 14.94 0.15 -15.57
C VAL A 51 16.18 0.69 -16.31
N PHE A 52 16.56 1.94 -16.05
CA PHE A 52 17.69 2.62 -16.69
C PHE A 52 18.68 3.21 -15.67
N PRO A 53 19.27 2.39 -14.79
CA PRO A 53 20.16 2.87 -13.75
C PRO A 53 21.37 3.62 -14.34
N ASN A 54 21.66 4.79 -13.80
CA ASN A 54 22.74 5.71 -14.21
C ASN A 54 22.61 6.27 -15.64
N LEU A 55 21.41 6.28 -16.21
CA LEU A 55 21.15 6.86 -17.53
C LEU A 55 20.09 7.98 -17.41
N PRO A 56 20.47 9.20 -17.00
CA PRO A 56 19.55 10.34 -16.95
C PRO A 56 18.90 10.60 -18.32
N GLY A 57 17.58 10.80 -18.33
CA GLY A 57 16.82 11.07 -19.55
C GLY A 57 16.57 9.87 -20.45
N ALA A 58 16.87 8.65 -20.01
CA ALA A 58 16.66 7.44 -20.82
C ALA A 58 15.22 6.90 -20.76
N SER A 59 14.37 7.40 -19.87
CA SER A 59 12.97 6.97 -19.73
C SER A 59 11.99 8.01 -20.28
N HIS A 60 10.72 7.63 -20.39
CA HIS A 60 9.65 8.64 -20.44
C HIS A 60 9.55 9.38 -19.09
N GLU A 61 8.84 10.50 -19.07
CA GLU A 61 8.75 11.31 -17.86
C GLU A 61 7.91 10.64 -16.76
N HIS A 62 8.48 10.60 -15.56
CA HIS A 62 7.83 10.12 -14.36
C HIS A 62 7.58 11.25 -13.37
N SER A 63 6.46 11.16 -12.65
CA SER A 63 6.17 11.94 -11.45
C SER A 63 6.65 11.17 -10.22
N PHE A 64 7.54 11.78 -9.44
CA PHE A 64 8.16 11.15 -8.27
C PHE A 64 7.49 11.61 -6.97
N THR A 65 7.23 10.67 -6.06
CA THR A 65 6.69 10.89 -4.71
C THR A 65 7.46 10.05 -3.68
N GLY A 66 7.34 10.39 -2.39
CA GLY A 66 8.21 9.87 -1.35
C GLY A 66 9.54 10.61 -1.32
N ASN A 67 10.65 9.88 -1.41
CA ASN A 67 11.99 10.45 -1.28
C ASN A 67 12.22 11.59 -2.29
N THR A 68 12.60 12.76 -1.78
CA THR A 68 12.71 13.99 -2.58
C THR A 68 13.96 14.03 -3.46
N THR A 69 14.88 13.06 -3.31
CA THR A 69 16.17 13.02 -4.00
C THR A 69 16.22 12.03 -5.17
N THR A 70 15.13 11.28 -5.41
CA THR A 70 15.05 10.25 -6.45
C THR A 70 15.44 10.81 -7.83
N ASN A 71 16.29 10.11 -8.55
CA ASN A 71 16.70 10.38 -9.95
C ASN A 71 17.36 9.12 -10.56
N ALA A 72 17.90 9.19 -11.77
CA ALA A 72 18.54 8.04 -12.45
C ALA A 72 19.71 7.38 -11.70
N HIS A 73 20.34 8.07 -10.74
CA HIS A 73 21.45 7.54 -9.91
C HIS A 73 20.99 6.94 -8.58
N THR A 74 19.68 6.80 -8.36
CA THR A 74 19.13 6.33 -7.07
C THR A 74 19.62 4.93 -6.73
N THR A 75 20.09 4.79 -5.50
CA THR A 75 20.41 3.53 -4.83
C THR A 75 19.75 3.50 -3.46
N LEU A 76 19.74 2.35 -2.80
CA LEU A 76 19.25 2.27 -1.41
C LEU A 76 20.05 3.21 -0.50
N ASP A 77 21.37 3.28 -0.69
CA ASP A 77 22.25 4.13 0.11
C ASP A 77 21.94 5.61 -0.16
N SER A 78 21.78 6.04 -1.41
CA SER A 78 21.44 7.45 -1.69
C SER A 78 20.09 7.86 -1.09
N LEU A 79 19.09 6.97 -1.10
CA LEU A 79 17.79 7.22 -0.47
C LEU A 79 17.92 7.40 1.05
N ARG A 80 18.74 6.56 1.70
CA ARG A 80 19.00 6.61 3.14
C ARG A 80 19.85 7.81 3.55
N ASP A 81 20.88 8.10 2.76
CA ASP A 81 21.82 9.20 2.99
C ASP A 81 21.16 10.58 2.82
N ALA A 82 20.05 10.66 2.09
CA ALA A 82 19.21 11.87 2.04
C ALA A 82 18.73 12.29 3.44
N GLY A 83 18.61 11.32 4.37
CA GLY A 83 18.35 11.55 5.78
C GLY A 83 16.87 11.68 6.15
N LEU A 84 16.62 11.64 7.45
CA LEU A 84 15.27 11.72 8.03
C LEU A 84 14.49 12.92 7.49
N GLY A 85 13.26 12.68 7.02
CA GLY A 85 12.39 13.74 6.51
C GLY A 85 12.70 14.19 5.09
N ALA A 86 13.67 13.59 4.39
CA ALA A 86 13.89 13.78 2.96
C ALA A 86 12.82 13.04 2.12
N THR A 87 11.55 13.28 2.44
CA THR A 87 10.39 12.63 1.84
C THR A 87 9.19 13.57 1.83
N SER A 88 8.29 13.42 0.85
CA SER A 88 7.00 14.12 0.83
C SER A 88 5.91 13.41 1.62
N CYS A 89 6.19 12.21 2.13
CA CYS A 89 5.27 11.42 2.91
C CYS A 89 5.05 12.01 4.31
N LEU A 90 3.91 11.69 4.94
CA LEU A 90 3.65 12.10 6.32
C LEU A 90 4.62 11.49 7.33
N ALA A 91 5.01 10.22 7.14
CA ALA A 91 5.99 9.56 7.98
C ALA A 91 7.41 9.94 7.52
N PRO A 92 8.20 10.67 8.33
CA PRO A 92 9.53 11.12 7.94
C PRO A 92 10.55 9.96 7.84
N ASP A 93 10.22 8.82 8.46
CA ASP A 93 10.99 7.57 8.41
C ASP A 93 10.74 6.76 7.11
N ASP A 94 9.80 7.18 6.23
CA ASP A 94 9.64 6.60 4.89
C ASP A 94 10.54 7.31 3.87
N LEU A 95 11.73 6.76 3.65
CA LEU A 95 12.66 7.25 2.64
C LEU A 95 12.54 6.50 1.31
N SER A 96 11.47 5.72 1.11
CA SER A 96 11.22 4.98 -0.12
C SER A 96 10.90 5.92 -1.29
N ALA A 97 11.21 5.45 -2.49
CA ALA A 97 10.85 6.13 -3.72
C ALA A 97 9.67 5.44 -4.39
N TYR A 98 8.74 6.25 -4.88
CA TYR A 98 7.55 5.82 -5.60
C TYR A 98 7.39 6.70 -6.83
N TRP A 99 7.20 6.13 -8.01
CA TRP A 99 6.97 6.92 -9.21
C TRP A 99 6.02 6.25 -10.18
N PHE A 100 5.42 7.06 -11.04
CA PHE A 100 4.46 6.66 -12.07
C PHE A 100 4.56 7.63 -13.24
N PRO A 101 4.12 7.26 -14.46
CA PRO A 101 4.16 8.14 -15.62
C PRO A 101 3.49 9.48 -15.37
N THR A 102 4.15 10.58 -15.73
CA THR A 102 3.51 11.88 -15.66
C THR A 102 2.31 11.92 -16.60
N MET A 103 1.18 12.42 -16.10
CA MET A 103 0.00 12.68 -16.92
C MET A 103 0.14 14.04 -17.60
N PHE A 104 -0.36 14.13 -18.82
CA PHE A 104 -0.47 15.35 -19.60
C PHE A 104 -1.90 15.49 -20.14
N ASP A 105 -2.34 16.73 -20.32
CA ASP A 105 -3.47 17.09 -21.16
C ASP A 105 -2.93 17.87 -22.35
N GLY A 106 -2.89 17.23 -23.52
CA GLY A 106 -2.08 17.70 -24.65
C GLY A 106 -0.59 17.68 -24.29
N ASP A 107 0.01 18.86 -24.16
CA ASP A 107 1.42 19.05 -23.77
C ASP A 107 1.58 19.62 -22.36
N GLU A 108 0.48 19.99 -21.70
CA GLU A 108 0.51 20.55 -20.34
C GLU A 108 0.50 19.43 -19.30
N PRO A 109 1.44 19.42 -18.34
CA PRO A 109 1.49 18.37 -17.33
C PRO A 109 0.36 18.53 -16.30
N VAL A 110 -0.33 17.42 -16.03
CA VAL A 110 -1.38 17.32 -15.02
C VAL A 110 -0.79 16.70 -13.77
N ILE A 111 -0.52 17.52 -12.75
CA ILE A 111 0.13 17.09 -11.52
C ILE A 111 -0.92 16.82 -10.43
N PRO A 112 -0.91 15.63 -9.81
CA PRO A 112 -1.74 15.36 -8.64
C PRO A 112 -1.56 16.41 -7.54
N ILE A 113 -2.67 16.96 -7.04
CA ILE A 113 -2.67 18.01 -6.02
C ILE A 113 -2.72 17.37 -4.63
N GLY A 114 -1.89 17.85 -3.70
CA GLY A 114 -1.90 17.38 -2.31
C GLY A 114 -1.27 16.00 -2.16
N LYS A 115 -1.67 15.27 -1.11
CA LYS A 115 -1.12 13.94 -0.81
C LYS A 115 -1.95 12.87 -1.51
N GLN A 116 -1.26 12.06 -2.32
CA GLN A 116 -1.82 10.87 -2.93
C GLN A 116 -1.72 9.70 -1.95
N VAL A 117 -2.59 8.70 -2.10
CA VAL A 117 -2.66 7.58 -1.16
C VAL A 117 -2.02 6.35 -1.80
N ILE A 118 -1.01 5.82 -1.12
CA ILE A 118 -0.41 4.52 -1.43
C ILE A 118 -0.81 3.59 -0.29
N TYR A 119 -1.63 2.60 -0.57
CA TYR A 119 -2.04 1.64 0.44
C TYR A 119 -1.03 0.50 0.53
N TYR A 120 -0.73 0.09 1.75
CA TYR A 120 -0.03 -1.16 2.07
C TYR A 120 -1.05 -2.12 2.65
N LYS A 121 -1.51 -3.08 1.84
CA LYS A 121 -2.58 -4.02 2.20
C LYS A 121 -2.04 -5.44 2.42
N SER A 122 -2.84 -6.33 3.02
CA SER A 122 -2.40 -7.72 3.21
C SER A 122 -2.08 -8.46 1.91
N GLY A 123 -2.89 -8.26 0.86
CA GLY A 123 -2.77 -8.97 -0.42
C GLY A 123 -3.12 -10.47 -0.36
N VAL A 124 -2.96 -11.13 0.79
CA VAL A 124 -3.30 -12.53 1.03
C VAL A 124 -4.44 -12.65 2.05
N LEU A 125 -5.11 -13.81 2.08
CA LEU A 125 -6.18 -14.11 3.03
C LEU A 125 -5.66 -14.25 4.45
N ASP A 126 -4.55 -14.96 4.65
CA ASP A 126 -3.88 -15.03 5.95
C ASP A 126 -3.00 -13.79 6.17
N TYR A 127 -3.65 -12.67 6.47
CA TYR A 127 -3.02 -11.38 6.70
C TYR A 127 -2.01 -11.38 7.87
N THR A 128 -2.06 -12.37 8.76
CA THR A 128 -1.13 -12.48 9.90
C THR A 128 0.27 -12.94 9.50
N THR A 129 0.41 -13.48 8.28
CA THR A 129 1.69 -13.96 7.74
C THR A 129 2.51 -12.90 7.03
N VAL A 130 1.90 -11.75 6.72
CA VAL A 130 2.53 -10.65 5.98
C VAL A 130 3.72 -10.11 6.76
N ARG A 131 4.87 -10.00 6.09
CA ARG A 131 6.13 -9.47 6.64
C ARG A 131 6.51 -8.16 5.96
N PRO A 132 7.20 -7.23 6.67
CA PRO A 132 7.74 -6.01 6.06
C PRO A 132 8.59 -6.30 4.84
N PHE A 133 8.56 -5.39 3.86
CA PHE A 133 9.49 -5.45 2.75
C PHE A 133 10.95 -5.41 3.24
N PRO A 134 11.85 -6.24 2.70
CA PRO A 134 13.28 -6.10 2.99
C PRO A 134 13.83 -4.80 2.38
N PRO A 135 14.83 -4.16 3.01
CA PRO A 135 15.47 -2.97 2.47
C PRO A 135 15.96 -3.18 1.04
N GLY A 136 15.67 -2.21 0.19
CA GLY A 136 16.12 -2.19 -1.20
C GLY A 136 15.38 -3.12 -2.14
N LEU A 137 14.32 -3.81 -1.68
CA LEU A 137 13.35 -4.45 -2.57
C LEU A 137 12.82 -3.40 -3.54
N ARG A 138 12.83 -3.71 -4.83
CA ARG A 138 12.35 -2.81 -5.87
C ARG A 138 11.75 -3.60 -7.03
N TYR A 139 10.67 -3.08 -7.60
CA TYR A 139 9.99 -3.74 -8.71
C TYR A 139 9.10 -2.76 -9.47
N VAL A 140 8.75 -3.16 -10.70
CA VAL A 140 7.87 -2.41 -11.61
C VAL A 140 6.51 -3.11 -11.68
N VAL A 141 5.42 -2.38 -11.55
CA VAL A 141 4.04 -2.89 -11.64
C VAL A 141 3.38 -2.35 -12.90
N GLY A 142 2.66 -3.19 -13.67
CA GLY A 142 2.11 -2.78 -14.97
C GLY A 142 3.16 -2.79 -16.08
N SER A 143 2.92 -2.08 -17.19
CA SER A 143 3.89 -1.96 -18.29
C SER A 143 3.63 -0.72 -19.16
N PRO A 144 4.68 0.03 -19.56
CA PRO A 144 4.54 1.17 -20.48
C PRO A 144 4.09 0.75 -21.90
N VAL A 145 4.31 -0.51 -22.27
CA VAL A 145 3.97 -1.05 -23.60
C VAL A 145 2.78 -2.01 -23.56
N ALA A 146 2.04 -2.04 -22.45
CA ALA A 146 0.83 -2.84 -22.36
C ALA A 146 -0.16 -2.46 -23.47
N SER A 147 -0.78 -3.47 -24.05
CA SER A 147 -2.01 -3.31 -24.82
C SER A 147 -3.21 -3.10 -23.90
N LEU A 148 -4.31 -2.59 -24.46
CA LEU A 148 -5.58 -2.49 -23.75
C LEU A 148 -6.04 -3.83 -23.16
N ASP A 149 -5.83 -4.94 -23.88
CA ASP A 149 -6.26 -6.26 -23.41
C ASP A 149 -5.41 -6.77 -22.25
N GLU A 150 -4.08 -6.57 -22.30
CA GLU A 150 -3.18 -6.91 -21.19
C GLU A 150 -3.52 -6.10 -19.94
N PHE A 151 -3.76 -4.80 -20.08
CA PHE A 151 -4.19 -3.95 -18.96
C PHE A 151 -5.54 -4.40 -18.38
N ARG A 152 -6.48 -4.77 -19.26
CA ARG A 152 -7.80 -5.29 -18.88
C ARG A 152 -7.78 -6.71 -18.32
N THR A 153 -6.66 -7.44 -18.37
CA THR A 153 -6.61 -8.84 -17.91
C THR A 153 -5.55 -9.12 -16.84
N THR A 154 -4.67 -8.15 -16.55
CA THR A 154 -3.69 -8.21 -15.47
C THR A 154 -4.33 -8.35 -14.08
N PRO A 155 -3.80 -9.19 -13.17
CA PRO A 155 -4.35 -9.35 -11.82
C PRO A 155 -4.37 -8.08 -10.97
N GLY A 156 -3.50 -7.11 -11.25
CA GLY A 156 -3.41 -5.84 -10.51
C GLY A 156 -4.51 -4.82 -10.81
N ARG A 157 -5.37 -5.07 -11.82
CA ARG A 157 -6.49 -4.18 -12.15
C ARG A 157 -7.62 -4.39 -11.14
N VAL A 158 -7.88 -3.42 -10.27
CA VAL A 158 -9.02 -3.51 -9.35
C VAL A 158 -10.18 -2.72 -9.92
N GLU A 159 -9.97 -1.41 -10.08
CA GLU A 159 -10.99 -0.47 -10.52
C GLU A 159 -10.60 0.27 -11.80
N GLY A 160 -9.32 0.22 -12.20
CA GLY A 160 -8.84 0.90 -13.41
C GLY A 160 -8.94 2.41 -13.26
N TRP A 161 -9.32 3.10 -14.34
CA TRP A 161 -9.55 4.54 -14.36
C TRP A 161 -10.96 4.86 -13.88
N GLU A 162 -11.06 5.88 -13.05
CA GLU A 162 -12.29 6.39 -12.46
C GLU A 162 -12.41 7.89 -12.71
N CYS A 163 -13.61 8.36 -12.99
CA CYS A 163 -13.92 9.77 -12.99
C CYS A 163 -15.35 10.01 -12.50
N GLY A 164 -15.48 10.68 -11.36
CA GLY A 164 -16.79 10.92 -10.73
C GLY A 164 -17.54 9.60 -10.52
N ASN A 165 -18.65 9.41 -11.24
CA ASN A 165 -19.46 8.19 -11.20
C ASN A 165 -19.12 7.18 -12.31
N SER A 166 -18.08 7.42 -13.11
CA SER A 166 -17.54 6.50 -14.10
C SER A 166 -16.40 5.68 -13.48
N PHE A 167 -16.48 4.36 -13.54
CA PHE A 167 -15.54 3.44 -12.88
C PHE A 167 -15.33 2.19 -13.75
N PHE A 168 -14.31 1.37 -13.46
CA PHE A 168 -13.93 0.19 -14.26
C PHE A 168 -13.55 0.54 -15.72
N ASN A 169 -12.92 1.70 -15.94
CA ASN A 169 -12.43 2.07 -17.27
C ASN A 169 -11.01 1.54 -17.49
N TRP A 170 -10.78 0.96 -18.67
CA TRP A 170 -9.48 0.38 -19.06
C TRP A 170 -8.59 1.36 -19.84
N ASP A 171 -9.13 2.53 -20.16
CA ASP A 171 -8.44 3.68 -20.73
C ASP A 171 -9.13 4.94 -20.20
N PHE A 172 -8.59 6.11 -20.52
CA PHE A 172 -9.18 7.39 -20.14
C PHE A 172 -10.57 7.55 -20.74
N PRO A 173 -11.60 7.85 -19.92
CA PRO A 173 -12.84 8.41 -20.44
C PRO A 173 -12.53 9.67 -21.26
N THR A 174 -13.27 9.93 -22.33
CA THR A 174 -13.09 11.16 -23.13
C THR A 174 -13.72 12.38 -22.48
N HIS A 175 -14.58 12.17 -21.50
CA HIS A 175 -15.19 13.22 -20.71
C HIS A 175 -15.21 12.81 -19.24
N CYS A 176 -14.84 13.74 -18.39
CA CYS A 176 -14.82 13.58 -16.95
C CYS A 176 -15.71 14.65 -16.31
N LEU A 177 -16.48 14.28 -15.28
CA LEU A 177 -17.43 15.21 -14.64
C LEU A 177 -16.68 16.44 -14.10
N GLU A 178 -17.09 17.64 -14.50
CA GLU A 178 -16.49 18.89 -14.00
C GLU A 178 -16.55 18.98 -12.46
N GLY A 179 -15.46 19.44 -11.85
CA GLY A 179 -15.25 19.48 -10.41
C GLY A 179 -14.89 18.12 -9.79
N SER A 180 -14.77 17.05 -10.59
CA SER A 180 -14.26 15.75 -10.15
C SER A 180 -12.77 15.60 -10.46
N GLN A 181 -12.25 14.39 -10.30
CA GLN A 181 -10.86 14.07 -10.60
C GLN A 181 -10.82 12.77 -11.41
N LEU A 182 -9.87 12.68 -12.33
CA LEU A 182 -9.49 11.43 -12.96
C LEU A 182 -8.59 10.66 -11.99
N ASN A 183 -9.01 9.46 -11.60
CA ASN A 183 -8.33 8.63 -10.61
C ASN A 183 -7.90 7.30 -11.21
N ILE A 184 -6.89 6.68 -10.62
CA ILE A 184 -6.46 5.32 -10.93
C ILE A 184 -6.23 4.53 -9.64
N ARG A 185 -6.68 3.27 -9.62
CA ARG A 185 -6.35 2.29 -8.58
C ARG A 185 -5.73 1.05 -9.18
N TYR A 186 -4.48 0.77 -8.81
CA TYR A 186 -3.72 -0.33 -9.40
C TYR A 186 -2.86 -1.05 -8.34
N GLN A 187 -3.03 -2.36 -8.23
CA GLN A 187 -2.42 -3.21 -7.21
C GLN A 187 -1.15 -3.90 -7.70
N ALA A 188 -0.19 -4.05 -6.79
CA ALA A 188 1.04 -4.79 -6.98
C ALA A 188 0.85 -6.29 -6.68
N PRO A 189 1.77 -7.13 -7.13
CA PRO A 189 2.07 -8.40 -6.48
C PRO A 189 2.29 -8.28 -4.96
N SER A 190 2.01 -9.34 -4.20
CA SER A 190 2.19 -9.38 -2.73
C SER A 190 2.94 -10.62 -2.22
N CYS A 191 3.52 -11.40 -3.15
CA CYS A 191 4.27 -12.60 -2.83
C CYS A 191 5.69 -12.47 -3.37
N TRP A 192 6.67 -12.46 -2.48
CA TRP A 192 8.09 -12.36 -2.79
C TRP A 192 8.74 -13.74 -2.81
N ASP A 193 9.74 -13.95 -3.69
CA ASP A 193 10.50 -15.21 -3.78
C ASP A 193 11.37 -15.51 -2.55
N GLY A 194 11.64 -14.50 -1.72
CA GLY A 194 12.45 -14.63 -0.52
C GLY A 194 13.96 -14.57 -0.75
N VAL A 195 14.38 -14.28 -1.98
CA VAL A 195 15.78 -14.31 -2.41
C VAL A 195 16.20 -13.01 -3.05
N HIS A 196 15.47 -12.52 -4.06
CA HIS A 196 15.93 -11.43 -4.91
C HIS A 196 15.28 -10.10 -4.54
N LEU A 197 16.07 -9.09 -4.24
CA LEU A 197 15.56 -7.71 -4.05
C LEU A 197 15.18 -7.04 -5.37
N ASP A 198 15.69 -7.56 -6.49
CA ASP A 198 15.39 -7.17 -7.86
C ASP A 198 15.76 -8.32 -8.80
N THR A 199 15.12 -8.40 -9.97
CA THR A 199 15.44 -9.34 -11.05
C THR A 199 15.71 -8.59 -12.33
N ALA A 200 16.32 -9.24 -13.33
CA ALA A 200 16.67 -8.57 -14.59
C ALA A 200 15.45 -7.99 -15.35
N ASP A 201 14.25 -8.51 -15.10
CA ASP A 201 12.99 -8.00 -15.64
C ASP A 201 12.22 -7.10 -14.65
N HIS A 202 12.81 -6.87 -13.46
CA HIS A 202 12.27 -6.09 -12.35
C HIS A 202 10.88 -6.52 -11.85
N LYS A 203 10.49 -7.77 -12.15
CA LYS A 203 9.12 -8.29 -11.94
C LYS A 203 9.09 -9.70 -11.39
N SER A 204 9.87 -10.62 -11.95
CA SER A 204 9.75 -12.07 -11.71
C SER A 204 10.09 -12.55 -10.29
N HIS A 205 10.69 -11.71 -9.44
CA HIS A 205 10.85 -12.01 -8.01
C HIS A 205 9.60 -11.74 -7.18
N MET A 206 8.55 -11.19 -7.81
CA MET A 206 7.26 -10.90 -7.21
C MET A 206 6.13 -11.60 -7.98
N ALA A 207 5.14 -12.13 -7.25
CA ALA A 207 3.98 -12.78 -7.83
C ALA A 207 2.67 -12.32 -7.18
N TYR A 208 1.60 -12.34 -7.97
CA TYR A 208 0.26 -12.20 -7.43
C TYR A 208 -0.16 -13.48 -6.70
N PRO A 209 -0.92 -13.36 -5.61
CA PRO A 209 -1.46 -14.50 -4.89
C PRO A 209 -2.43 -15.28 -5.76
N VAL A 210 -2.46 -16.60 -5.59
CA VAL A 210 -3.39 -17.51 -6.26
C VAL A 210 -4.36 -18.05 -5.22
N ASN A 211 -5.66 -17.86 -5.43
CA ASN A 211 -6.70 -18.22 -4.46
C ASN A 211 -6.41 -17.63 -3.05
N GLY A 212 -5.89 -16.41 -3.01
CA GLY A 212 -5.62 -15.69 -1.77
C GLY A 212 -4.39 -16.14 -0.99
N SER A 213 -3.56 -17.03 -1.56
CA SER A 213 -2.31 -17.49 -0.95
C SER A 213 -1.14 -17.31 -1.90
N CYS A 214 0.05 -17.15 -1.33
CA CYS A 214 1.25 -17.08 -2.15
C CYS A 214 1.61 -18.42 -2.79
N PRO A 215 2.03 -18.43 -4.07
CA PRO A 215 2.48 -19.65 -4.73
C PRO A 215 3.78 -20.16 -4.09
N THR A 216 4.07 -21.44 -4.25
CA THR A 216 5.29 -22.06 -3.68
C THR A 216 6.58 -21.47 -4.24
N SER A 217 6.56 -20.90 -5.44
CA SER A 217 7.68 -20.15 -6.02
C SER A 217 7.93 -18.81 -5.34
N HIS A 218 6.92 -18.24 -4.66
CA HIS A 218 6.99 -16.92 -4.01
C HIS A 218 6.48 -16.98 -2.57
N PRO A 219 7.12 -17.76 -1.67
CA PRO A 219 6.52 -18.17 -0.41
C PRO A 219 6.54 -17.09 0.68
N ARG A 220 6.92 -15.85 0.39
CA ARG A 220 7.01 -14.75 1.36
C ARG A 220 5.89 -13.72 1.13
N PRO A 221 4.81 -13.76 1.91
CA PRO A 221 3.80 -12.70 1.90
C PRO A 221 4.41 -11.38 2.37
N VAL A 222 4.27 -10.35 1.56
CA VAL A 222 4.70 -8.96 1.82
C VAL A 222 3.52 -8.03 1.51
N PRO A 223 3.53 -6.75 1.96
CA PRO A 223 2.42 -5.86 1.69
C PRO A 223 2.12 -5.77 0.19
N MET A 224 0.83 -5.74 -0.16
CA MET A 224 0.38 -5.36 -1.48
C MET A 224 0.34 -3.85 -1.56
N LEU A 225 1.17 -3.25 -2.41
CA LEU A 225 1.01 -1.84 -2.74
C LEU A 225 -0.23 -1.64 -3.62
N GLU A 226 -1.00 -0.60 -3.35
CA GLU A 226 -2.03 -0.09 -4.25
C GLU A 226 -1.86 1.41 -4.38
N PHE A 227 -1.55 1.87 -5.58
CA PHE A 227 -1.49 3.30 -5.87
C PHE A 227 -2.90 3.77 -6.16
N LYS A 228 -3.39 4.73 -5.35
CA LYS A 228 -4.60 5.51 -5.60
C LYS A 228 -4.21 6.96 -5.85
N ILE A 229 -4.11 7.31 -7.13
CA ILE A 229 -3.62 8.62 -7.57
C ILE A 229 -4.77 9.41 -8.18
N ALA A 230 -4.93 10.66 -7.75
CA ALA A 230 -5.97 11.58 -8.21
C ALA A 230 -5.35 12.72 -9.02
N PHE A 231 -5.73 12.83 -10.29
CA PHE A 231 -5.31 13.88 -11.20
C PHE A 231 -6.41 14.96 -11.30
N PRO A 232 -6.06 16.25 -11.21
CA PRO A 232 -7.01 17.34 -11.42
C PRO A 232 -7.33 17.52 -12.92
N ALA A 233 -7.79 16.44 -13.55
CA ALA A 233 -8.30 16.42 -14.92
C ALA A 233 -9.79 16.13 -14.87
N ASP A 234 -10.59 17.08 -15.34
CA ASP A 234 -12.03 17.02 -15.49
C ASP A 234 -12.46 17.69 -16.81
N GLY A 235 -13.76 17.69 -17.13
CA GLY A 235 -14.25 18.24 -18.39
C GLY A 235 -13.85 17.40 -19.60
N ASP A 236 -13.34 18.03 -20.66
CA ASP A 236 -12.82 17.33 -21.83
C ASP A 236 -11.47 16.70 -21.50
N THR A 237 -11.41 15.37 -21.53
CA THR A 237 -10.22 14.57 -21.22
C THR A 237 -9.74 13.80 -22.46
N SER A 238 -10.20 14.18 -23.65
CA SER A 238 -9.88 13.51 -24.91
C SER A 238 -8.39 13.58 -25.28
N GLN A 239 -7.68 14.60 -24.80
CA GLN A 239 -6.23 14.77 -25.01
C GLN A 239 -5.39 14.28 -23.83
N VAL A 240 -6.02 13.74 -22.77
CA VAL A 240 -5.28 13.18 -21.64
C VAL A 240 -4.47 11.97 -22.09
N ARG A 241 -3.20 11.96 -21.67
CA ARG A 241 -2.24 10.89 -21.91
C ARG A 241 -1.28 10.76 -20.72
N LEU A 242 -0.66 9.60 -20.60
CA LEU A 242 0.55 9.40 -19.82
C LEU A 242 1.77 9.74 -20.68
N ALA A 243 2.90 10.01 -20.05
CA ALA A 243 4.19 10.10 -20.71
C ALA A 243 4.53 8.83 -21.51
N SER A 244 4.02 7.67 -21.05
CA SER A 244 4.16 6.37 -21.68
C SER A 244 3.07 6.05 -22.72
N GLY A 245 2.07 6.92 -22.93
CA GLY A 245 1.02 6.73 -23.92
C GLY A 245 -0.40 6.80 -23.35
N ARG A 246 -1.28 5.87 -23.73
CA ARG A 246 -2.69 5.85 -23.30
C ARG A 246 -2.85 5.34 -21.86
N GLY A 247 -4.06 5.38 -21.31
CA GLY A 247 -4.32 5.01 -19.92
C GLY A 247 -3.98 3.56 -19.59
N PHE A 248 -3.99 2.66 -20.58
CA PHE A 248 -3.58 1.27 -20.42
C PHE A 248 -2.05 1.08 -20.33
N SER A 249 -1.25 2.11 -20.62
CA SER A 249 0.21 2.11 -20.38
C SER A 249 0.59 2.41 -18.92
N TRP A 250 -0.41 2.53 -18.04
CA TRP A 250 -0.18 2.79 -16.62
C TRP A 250 0.73 1.73 -16.01
N HIS A 251 1.72 2.22 -15.28
CA HIS A 251 2.61 1.45 -14.45
C HIS A 251 3.04 2.33 -13.29
N TYR A 252 3.64 1.70 -12.30
CA TYR A 252 4.35 2.42 -11.27
C TYR A 252 5.48 1.56 -10.74
N ASP A 253 6.35 2.22 -10.01
CA ASP A 253 7.61 1.69 -9.57
C ASP A 253 7.78 2.00 -8.09
N PHE A 254 8.44 1.08 -7.42
CA PHE A 254 8.68 1.17 -5.99
C PHE A 254 10.11 0.76 -5.69
N PHE A 255 10.78 1.54 -4.85
CA PHE A 255 12.08 1.22 -4.28
C PHE A 255 12.04 1.42 -2.77
N ASN A 256 12.00 0.31 -2.02
CA ASN A 256 11.86 0.32 -0.57
C ASN A 256 13.12 0.86 0.12
N ALA A 257 12.96 1.94 0.88
CA ALA A 257 13.99 2.48 1.76
C ALA A 257 13.42 2.95 3.10
N TRP A 258 12.28 2.40 3.53
CA TRP A 258 11.75 2.59 4.88
C TRP A 258 12.80 2.30 5.96
N ASP A 259 12.73 3.05 7.07
CA ASP A 259 13.26 2.61 8.36
C ASP A 259 12.60 1.29 8.76
N GLU A 260 13.42 0.23 8.90
CA GLU A 260 12.94 -1.12 9.10
C GLU A 260 12.08 -1.28 10.38
N PRO A 261 12.47 -0.73 11.55
CA PRO A 261 11.63 -0.75 12.74
C PRO A 261 10.26 -0.10 12.54
N THR A 262 10.20 1.04 11.84
CA THR A 262 8.96 1.77 11.61
C THR A 262 8.02 0.98 10.70
N LEU A 263 8.52 0.46 9.58
CA LEU A 263 7.71 -0.38 8.69
C LEU A 263 7.25 -1.66 9.40
N ALA A 264 8.11 -2.28 10.21
CA ALA A 264 7.74 -3.45 11.00
C ALA A 264 6.62 -3.18 12.00
N ALA A 265 6.63 -2.03 12.67
CA ALA A 265 5.56 -1.64 13.57
C ALA A 265 4.23 -1.40 12.83
N LEU A 266 4.26 -0.73 11.68
CA LEU A 266 3.06 -0.51 10.86
C LEU A 266 2.47 -1.83 10.34
N VAL A 267 3.30 -2.73 9.80
CA VAL A 267 2.84 -4.04 9.32
C VAL A 267 2.26 -4.87 10.47
N SER A 268 2.96 -4.95 11.60
CA SER A 268 2.53 -5.74 12.75
C SER A 268 1.24 -5.19 13.37
N HIS A 269 1.11 -3.88 13.49
CA HIS A 269 -0.04 -3.25 14.13
C HIS A 269 -1.25 -3.21 13.20
N CYS A 270 -1.07 -2.78 11.96
CA CYS A 270 -2.17 -2.49 11.06
C CYS A 270 -2.58 -3.71 10.23
N ILE A 271 -1.63 -4.34 9.54
CA ILE A 271 -1.94 -5.50 8.71
C ILE A 271 -2.17 -6.72 9.60
N ASN A 272 -1.15 -7.17 10.35
CA ASN A 272 -1.28 -8.38 11.17
C ASN A 272 -2.26 -8.20 12.35
N GLY A 273 -2.45 -6.97 12.82
CA GLY A 273 -3.40 -6.64 13.88
C GLY A 273 -4.85 -6.48 13.44
N GLY A 274 -5.13 -6.60 12.13
CA GLY A 274 -6.47 -6.59 11.55
C GLY A 274 -7.15 -5.22 11.60
N LEU A 275 -6.47 -4.17 11.15
CA LEU A 275 -6.92 -2.76 11.23
C LEU A 275 -6.91 -2.07 9.86
N GLN A 276 -7.68 -0.99 9.75
CA GLN A 276 -7.65 -0.02 8.65
C GLN A 276 -7.01 1.27 9.13
N CYS A 277 -5.70 1.36 8.98
CA CYS A 277 -4.94 2.46 9.54
C CYS A 277 -4.79 3.65 8.58
N ASP A 278 -4.85 4.84 9.16
CA ASP A 278 -4.29 6.06 8.57
C ASP A 278 -2.74 6.00 8.55
N PRO A 279 -2.05 7.05 8.02
CA PRO A 279 -0.58 7.08 7.97
C PRO A 279 0.14 7.09 9.32
N ARG A 280 -0.57 7.30 10.44
CA ARG A 280 -0.02 7.19 11.79
C ARG A 280 -0.13 5.75 12.34
N GLY A 281 -0.76 4.86 11.59
CA GLY A 281 -1.10 3.54 12.10
C GLY A 281 -2.31 3.56 13.04
N TYR A 282 -3.20 4.55 12.92
CA TYR A 282 -4.40 4.68 13.74
C TYR A 282 -5.65 4.27 12.96
N ASP A 283 -6.49 3.44 13.57
CA ASP A 283 -7.77 3.02 12.99
C ASP A 283 -8.91 3.82 13.65
N GLN A 284 -9.59 4.65 12.86
CA GLN A 284 -10.70 5.49 13.32
C GLN A 284 -11.93 4.69 13.78
N TYR A 285 -12.11 3.48 13.27
CA TYR A 285 -13.20 2.59 13.65
C TYR A 285 -12.84 1.77 14.90
N LYS A 286 -11.55 1.66 15.24
CA LYS A 286 -11.03 0.93 16.39
C LYS A 286 -10.09 1.79 17.26
N PRO A 287 -10.55 2.94 17.77
CA PRO A 287 -9.71 3.90 18.51
C PRO A 287 -9.02 3.30 19.75
N HIS A 288 -9.66 2.31 20.39
CA HIS A 288 -9.15 1.61 21.56
C HIS A 288 -7.87 0.79 21.30
N ARG A 289 -7.56 0.51 20.02
CA ARG A 289 -6.34 -0.19 19.61
C ARG A 289 -5.11 0.73 19.58
N GLY A 290 -5.29 2.05 19.67
CA GLY A 290 -4.20 3.01 19.62
C GLY A 290 -3.60 3.20 18.22
N ALA A 291 -2.43 3.83 18.16
CA ALA A 291 -1.70 4.10 16.92
C ALA A 291 -0.31 3.44 16.97
N ALA A 292 0.19 2.98 15.83
CA ALA A 292 1.56 2.47 15.73
C ALA A 292 2.60 3.57 15.94
N LEU A 293 2.30 4.80 15.49
CA LEU A 293 3.20 5.94 15.50
C LEU A 293 2.69 7.07 16.41
N GLY A 294 3.63 7.90 16.88
CA GLY A 294 3.34 9.12 17.63
C GLY A 294 2.69 10.20 16.76
N THR A 295 2.34 11.34 17.36
CA THR A 295 1.77 12.50 16.64
C THR A 295 2.75 13.14 15.65
N ASN A 296 4.04 12.83 15.77
CA ASN A 296 5.09 13.18 14.82
C ASN A 296 5.25 12.16 13.67
N TYR A 297 4.37 11.16 13.57
CA TYR A 297 4.44 10.07 12.57
C TYR A 297 5.72 9.24 12.64
N ARG A 298 6.31 9.13 13.84
CA ARG A 298 7.48 8.29 14.10
C ARG A 298 7.18 7.26 15.19
N LEU A 299 8.04 6.27 15.33
CA LEU A 299 7.95 5.35 16.46
C LEU A 299 7.95 6.10 17.79
N PRO A 300 7.14 5.66 18.77
CA PRO A 300 7.11 6.27 20.10
C PRO A 300 8.52 6.42 20.71
N GLY A 301 8.83 7.61 21.20
CA GLY A 301 10.15 7.94 21.78
C GLY A 301 11.19 8.44 20.78
N ARG A 302 10.90 8.46 19.47
CA ARG A 302 11.73 9.18 18.49
C ARG A 302 11.31 10.65 18.40
N PRO A 303 12.26 11.60 18.33
CA PRO A 303 11.95 13.02 18.21
C PRO A 303 11.30 13.35 16.86
#